data_AF-R5LSI3-F1
#
_entry.id   AF-R5LSI3-F1
#
_cell.length_a   1.000
_cell.length_b   1.000
_cell.length_c   1.000
_cell.angle_alpha   90.00
_cell.angle_beta   90.00
_cell.angle_gamma   90.00
#
_symmetry.space_group_name_H-M   'P 1'
#
loop_
_entity.id
_entity.type
_entity.pdbx_description
1 polymer ?
#
loop_
_entity_poly.entity_id
_entity_poly.type
_entity_poly.pdbx_seq_one_letter_code
_entity_poly.pdbx_strand_id
1 'polypeptide(L)'
;MSIKAKPTARANYILGVIYMEKGRKAEAWKLYEKAVADGDFDIKAEVLAWMSDVKKEQGEYKEAMELAEKSKAAIDSLKARQHTEDMLALQEDIEKDEAVKNAGQWMPTAATAIAALAIIIIAAAVYHRKKMSRARNLMEEDREKIEMYTQQMESMAASGKDRDKEIKKLKKKIEDIRKNEAETVSRGKRLHKEIADGGTTIKWSKDDFEAFIEYFRIEYAEKAKEAESRYGKLTTNSLFALSLITIGFSDKDIQRIMAVTPGALRTIKYRLKKQIKMVN
;
A
#
# COMPACT_ATOMS: atom_id res chain seq x y z
N MET A 1 62.36 7.29 3.31
CA MET A 1 61.65 6.16 3.95
C MET A 1 61.49 5.05 2.93
N SER A 2 62.17 3.92 3.11
CA SER A 2 62.04 2.76 2.24
C SER A 2 60.74 2.03 2.61
N ILE A 3 59.77 1.98 1.68
CA ILE A 3 58.59 1.14 1.83
C ILE A 3 59.09 -0.30 1.70
N LYS A 4 59.36 -0.96 2.83
CA LYS A 4 59.54 -2.42 2.88
C LYS A 4 58.18 -3.07 2.59
N ALA A 5 57.78 -3.09 1.32
CA ALA A 5 56.69 -3.94 0.88
C ALA A 5 57.10 -5.38 1.21
N LYS A 6 56.32 -6.06 2.06
CA LYS A 6 56.54 -7.49 2.31
C LYS A 6 56.40 -8.22 0.97
N PRO A 7 57.35 -9.07 0.57
CA PRO A 7 57.24 -9.78 -0.70
C PRO A 7 55.99 -10.66 -0.67
N THR A 8 55.18 -10.56 -1.72
CA THR A 8 53.99 -11.42 -1.91
C THR A 8 54.40 -12.88 -2.07
N ALA A 9 53.46 -13.82 -1.89
CA ALA A 9 53.73 -15.25 -2.09
C ALA A 9 54.36 -15.54 -3.47
N ARG A 10 53.85 -14.90 -4.53
CA ARG A 10 54.43 -14.95 -5.90
C ARG A 10 55.87 -14.42 -5.94
N ALA A 11 56.15 -13.32 -5.25
CA ALA A 11 57.51 -12.77 -5.21
C ALA A 11 58.49 -13.67 -4.45
N ASN A 12 58.04 -14.32 -3.35
CA ASN A 12 58.85 -15.31 -2.64
C ASN A 12 59.12 -16.54 -3.53
N TYR A 13 58.13 -17.02 -4.28
CA TYR A 13 58.31 -18.11 -5.25
C TYR A 13 59.37 -17.77 -6.30
N ILE A 14 59.21 -16.64 -7.01
CA ILE A 14 60.13 -16.21 -8.07
C ILE A 14 61.55 -16.03 -7.51
N LEU A 15 61.70 -15.41 -6.33
CA LEU A 15 63.00 -15.24 -5.69
C LEU A 15 63.62 -16.59 -5.28
N GLY A 16 62.79 -17.55 -4.85
CA GLY A 16 63.19 -18.91 -4.57
C GLY A 16 63.78 -19.59 -5.80
N VAL A 17 63.11 -19.49 -6.96
CA VAL A 17 63.60 -20.03 -8.25
C VAL A 17 64.97 -19.47 -8.58
N ILE A 18 65.13 -18.13 -8.53
CA ILE A 18 66.40 -17.46 -8.80
C ILE A 18 67.51 -17.91 -7.83
N TYR A 19 67.19 -18.11 -6.56
CA TYR A 19 68.17 -18.56 -5.56
C TYR A 19 68.56 -20.01 -5.77
N MET A 20 67.64 -20.82 -6.28
CA MET A 20 67.88 -22.22 -6.60
C MET A 20 68.84 -22.36 -7.79
N GLU A 21 68.65 -21.56 -8.84
CA GLU A 21 69.58 -21.48 -9.99
C GLU A 21 70.98 -21.02 -9.60
N LYS A 22 71.08 -20.12 -8.60
CA LYS A 22 72.36 -19.65 -8.04
C LYS A 22 73.02 -20.63 -7.08
N GLY A 23 72.47 -21.83 -6.89
CA GLY A 23 72.98 -22.85 -5.98
C GLY A 23 72.73 -22.57 -4.49
N ARG A 24 71.98 -21.52 -4.13
CA ARG A 24 71.62 -21.17 -2.75
C ARG A 24 70.40 -21.96 -2.28
N LYS A 25 70.54 -23.29 -2.28
CA LYS A 25 69.42 -24.24 -2.12
C LYS A 25 68.62 -24.04 -0.83
N ALA A 26 69.30 -23.87 0.31
CA ALA A 26 68.64 -23.72 1.60
C ALA A 26 67.81 -22.43 1.71
N GLU A 27 68.27 -21.35 1.07
CA GLU A 27 67.56 -20.07 1.07
C GLU A 27 66.38 -20.08 0.09
N ALA A 28 66.55 -20.72 -1.06
CA ALA A 28 65.46 -20.99 -2.00
C ALA A 28 64.34 -21.79 -1.34
N TRP A 29 64.69 -22.84 -0.58
CA TRP A 29 63.72 -23.69 0.09
C TRP A 29 62.87 -22.92 1.12
N LYS A 30 63.49 -22.07 1.95
CA LYS A 30 62.77 -21.20 2.88
C LYS A 30 61.80 -20.24 2.18
N LEU A 31 62.17 -19.75 1.00
CA LEU A 31 61.32 -18.87 0.21
C LEU A 31 60.13 -19.63 -0.39
N TYR A 32 60.32 -20.87 -0.84
CA TYR A 32 59.22 -21.73 -1.28
C TYR A 32 58.27 -22.07 -0.14
N GLU A 33 58.77 -22.48 1.02
CA GLU A 33 57.94 -22.77 2.20
C GLU A 33 57.10 -21.54 2.60
N LYS A 34 57.69 -20.35 2.52
CA LYS A 34 56.97 -19.10 2.77
C LYS A 34 55.93 -18.79 1.70
N ALA A 35 56.23 -19.05 0.42
CA ALA A 35 55.28 -18.89 -0.67
C ALA A 35 54.10 -19.88 -0.55
N VAL A 36 54.35 -21.10 -0.08
CA VAL A 36 53.30 -22.09 0.23
C VAL A 36 52.52 -21.68 1.46
N ALA A 37 53.12 -21.09 2.50
CA ALA A 37 52.37 -20.66 3.67
C ALA A 37 51.41 -19.49 3.36
N ASP A 38 51.92 -18.49 2.65
CA ASP A 38 51.22 -17.22 2.42
C ASP A 38 50.39 -17.20 1.11
N GLY A 39 50.56 -18.20 0.24
CA GLY A 39 49.91 -18.28 -1.06
C GLY A 39 48.44 -18.69 -1.00
N ASP A 40 47.67 -18.27 -2.01
CA ASP A 40 46.39 -18.88 -2.32
C ASP A 40 46.58 -20.27 -2.95
N PHE A 41 45.49 -20.97 -3.27
CA PHE A 41 45.56 -22.33 -3.79
C PHE A 41 46.30 -22.44 -5.13
N ASP A 42 46.25 -21.39 -5.97
CA ASP A 42 46.97 -21.34 -7.25
C ASP A 42 48.48 -21.26 -7.03
N ILE A 43 48.95 -20.29 -6.24
CA ILE A 43 50.37 -20.14 -5.92
C ILE A 43 50.89 -21.34 -5.13
N LYS A 44 50.10 -21.88 -4.20
CA LYS A 44 50.46 -23.10 -3.45
C LYS A 44 50.67 -24.30 -4.38
N ALA A 45 49.74 -24.54 -5.31
CA ALA A 45 49.83 -25.63 -6.26
C ALA A 45 51.10 -25.54 -7.12
N GLU A 46 51.37 -24.35 -7.66
CA GLU A 46 52.52 -24.07 -8.52
C GLU A 46 53.86 -24.29 -7.78
N VAL A 47 53.99 -23.73 -6.57
CA VAL A 47 55.22 -23.85 -5.77
C VAL A 47 55.47 -25.30 -5.34
N LEU A 48 54.43 -26.01 -4.90
CA LEU A 48 54.55 -27.42 -4.48
C LEU A 48 54.91 -28.35 -5.64
N ALA A 49 54.37 -28.11 -6.83
CA ALA A 49 54.76 -28.84 -8.04
C ALA A 49 56.24 -28.61 -8.38
N TRP A 50 56.69 -27.36 -8.33
CA TRP A 50 58.09 -27.01 -8.54
C TRP A 50 59.03 -27.68 -7.52
N MET A 51 58.68 -27.64 -6.23
CA MET A 51 59.45 -28.32 -5.17
C MET A 51 59.51 -29.84 -5.38
N SER A 52 58.42 -30.44 -5.88
CA SER A 52 58.37 -31.86 -6.23
C SER A 52 59.36 -32.19 -7.36
N ASP A 53 59.36 -31.41 -8.44
CA ASP A 53 60.28 -31.63 -9.56
C ASP A 53 61.75 -31.50 -9.12
N VAL A 54 62.07 -30.50 -8.31
CA VAL A 54 63.41 -30.31 -7.73
C VAL A 54 63.84 -31.53 -6.88
N LYS A 55 62.92 -32.12 -6.10
CA LYS A 55 63.20 -33.33 -5.29
C LYS A 55 63.33 -34.59 -6.15
N LYS A 56 62.56 -34.69 -7.23
CA LYS A 56 62.67 -35.76 -8.22
C LYS A 56 64.03 -35.76 -8.91
N GLU A 57 64.52 -34.59 -9.31
CA GLU A 57 65.86 -34.41 -9.90
C GLU A 57 66.99 -34.77 -8.91
N GLN A 58 66.75 -34.63 -7.61
CA GLN A 58 67.69 -35.03 -6.55
C GLN A 58 67.63 -36.53 -6.22
N GLY A 59 66.72 -37.29 -6.83
CA GLY A 59 66.50 -38.72 -6.55
C GLY A 59 65.68 -38.99 -5.28
N GLU A 60 65.11 -37.96 -4.65
CA GLU A 60 64.32 -38.05 -3.42
C GLU A 60 62.83 -38.28 -3.74
N TYR A 61 62.54 -39.41 -4.38
CA TYR A 61 61.22 -39.70 -4.94
C TYR A 61 60.07 -39.70 -3.94
N LYS A 62 60.32 -40.12 -2.68
CA LYS A 62 59.29 -40.13 -1.64
C LYS A 62 58.82 -38.71 -1.30
N GLU A 63 59.77 -37.80 -1.09
CA GLU A 63 59.46 -36.39 -0.78
C GLU A 63 58.84 -35.68 -1.98
N ALA A 64 59.32 -36.00 -3.20
CA ALA A 64 58.71 -35.50 -4.43
C ALA A 64 57.22 -35.91 -4.53
N MET A 65 56.90 -37.17 -4.23
CA MET A 65 55.53 -37.67 -4.26
C MET A 65 54.62 -36.98 -3.23
N GLU A 66 55.10 -36.78 -2.00
CA GLU A 66 54.34 -36.05 -0.97
C GLU A 66 54.05 -34.60 -1.37
N LEU A 67 55.00 -33.93 -2.02
CA LEU A 67 54.83 -32.57 -2.54
C LEU A 67 53.84 -32.53 -3.72
N ALA A 68 53.91 -33.52 -4.62
CA ALA A 68 52.97 -33.65 -5.73
C ALA A 68 51.53 -33.88 -5.26
N GLU A 69 51.32 -34.71 -4.24
CA GLU A 69 50.00 -34.91 -3.64
C GLU A 69 49.43 -33.63 -3.02
N LYS A 70 50.26 -32.86 -2.31
CA LYS A 70 49.87 -31.57 -1.75
C LYS A 70 49.54 -30.54 -2.85
N SER A 71 50.29 -30.53 -3.94
CA SER A 71 50.00 -29.69 -5.11
C SER A 71 48.63 -30.05 -5.71
N LYS A 72 48.36 -31.35 -5.91
CA LYS A 72 47.07 -31.83 -6.40
C LYS A 72 45.91 -31.42 -5.50
N ALA A 73 46.06 -31.55 -4.18
CA ALA A 73 45.04 -31.13 -3.22
C ALA A 73 44.75 -29.61 -3.28
N ALA A 74 45.79 -28.79 -3.54
CA ALA A 74 45.62 -27.36 -3.76
C ALA A 74 44.87 -27.06 -5.08
N ILE A 75 45.17 -27.79 -6.16
CA ILE A 75 44.43 -27.69 -7.45
C ILE A 75 42.95 -28.06 -7.26
N ASP A 76 42.67 -29.16 -6.55
CA ASP A 76 41.30 -29.59 -6.30
C ASP A 76 40.52 -28.54 -5.49
N SER A 77 41.18 -27.91 -4.51
CA SER A 77 40.61 -26.82 -3.72
C SER A 77 40.35 -25.55 -4.56
N LEU A 78 41.25 -25.22 -5.50
CA LEU A 78 41.07 -24.12 -6.43
C LEU A 78 39.85 -24.35 -7.34
N LYS A 79 39.70 -25.55 -7.90
CA LYS A 79 38.54 -25.92 -8.73
C LYS A 79 37.23 -25.86 -7.96
N ALA A 80 37.21 -26.35 -6.72
CA ALA A 80 36.02 -26.27 -5.88
C ALA A 80 35.60 -24.81 -5.61
N ARG A 81 36.58 -23.93 -5.39
CA ARG A 81 36.33 -22.50 -5.23
C ARG A 81 35.81 -21.86 -6.51
N GLN A 82 36.43 -22.14 -7.67
CA GLN A 82 35.97 -21.65 -8.97
C GLN A 82 34.54 -22.08 -9.27
N HIS A 83 34.21 -23.36 -9.06
CA HIS A 83 32.83 -23.83 -9.21
C HIS A 83 31.84 -23.10 -8.31
N THR A 84 32.25 -22.74 -7.08
CA THR A 84 31.41 -21.97 -6.17
C THR A 84 31.22 -20.54 -6.66
N GLU A 85 32.29 -19.89 -7.12
CA GLU A 85 32.24 -18.54 -7.69
C GLU A 85 31.39 -18.48 -8.97
N ASP A 86 31.52 -19.46 -9.87
CA ASP A 86 30.71 -19.58 -11.09
C ASP A 86 29.23 -19.78 -10.77
N MET A 87 28.91 -20.60 -9.76
CA MET A 87 27.54 -20.81 -9.31
C MET A 87 26.92 -19.54 -8.72
N LEU A 88 27.69 -18.77 -7.94
CA LEU A 88 27.24 -17.48 -7.39
C LEU A 88 27.04 -16.44 -8.49
N ALA A 89 27.95 -16.36 -9.46
CA ALA A 89 27.80 -15.47 -10.61
C ALA A 89 26.54 -15.80 -11.43
N LEU A 90 26.26 -17.09 -11.64
CA LEU A 90 25.02 -17.54 -12.29
C LEU A 90 23.77 -17.15 -11.49
N GLN A 91 23.79 -17.29 -10.16
CA GLN A 91 22.69 -16.85 -9.30
C GLN A 91 22.47 -15.34 -9.40
N GLU A 92 23.55 -14.55 -9.36
CA GLU A 92 23.48 -13.09 -9.48
C GLU A 92 22.86 -12.65 -10.81
N ASP A 93 23.23 -13.31 -11.91
CA ASP A 93 22.66 -13.02 -13.24
C ASP A 93 21.17 -13.39 -13.33
N ILE A 94 20.76 -14.51 -12.71
CA ILE A 94 19.34 -14.91 -12.63
C ILE A 94 18.55 -13.88 -11.81
N GLU A 95 19.07 -13.47 -10.64
CA GLU A 95 18.41 -12.48 -9.78
C GLU A 95 18.29 -11.12 -10.49
N LYS A 96 19.31 -10.69 -11.24
CA LYS A 96 19.25 -9.48 -12.06
C LYS A 96 18.20 -9.58 -13.17
N ASP A 97 18.15 -10.67 -13.90
CA ASP A 97 17.16 -10.88 -14.97
C ASP A 97 15.73 -10.91 -14.41
N GLU A 98 15.52 -11.55 -13.26
CA GLU A 98 14.24 -11.55 -12.56
C GLU A 98 13.85 -10.16 -12.05
N ALA A 99 14.78 -9.40 -11.48
CA ALA A 99 14.55 -8.02 -11.06
C ALA A 99 14.15 -7.11 -12.23
N VAL A 100 14.80 -7.26 -13.40
CA VAL A 100 14.46 -6.51 -14.62
C VAL A 100 13.06 -6.89 -15.14
N LYS A 101 12.73 -8.19 -15.18
CA LYS A 101 11.39 -8.67 -15.58
C LYS A 101 10.29 -8.14 -14.66
N ASN A 102 10.50 -8.24 -13.34
CA ASN A 102 9.57 -7.72 -12.35
C ASN A 102 9.40 -6.20 -12.49
N ALA A 103 10.50 -5.46 -12.69
CA ALA A 103 10.47 -4.02 -12.94
C ALA A 103 9.64 -3.64 -14.18
N GLY A 104 9.81 -4.40 -15.27
CA GLY A 104 9.05 -4.21 -16.50
C GLY A 104 7.55 -4.49 -16.39
N GLN A 105 7.11 -5.29 -15.42
CA GLN A 105 5.71 -5.72 -15.29
C GLN A 105 4.88 -4.84 -14.34
N TRP A 106 5.49 -4.27 -13.29
CA TRP A 106 4.78 -3.37 -12.37
C TRP A 106 4.69 -1.92 -12.90
N MET A 107 5.67 -1.46 -13.69
CA MET A 107 5.65 -0.10 -14.23
C MET A 107 4.44 0.20 -15.15
N PRO A 108 4.08 -0.65 -16.15
CA PRO A 108 2.92 -0.38 -17.00
C PRO A 108 1.59 -0.54 -16.25
N THR A 109 1.49 -1.47 -15.31
CA THR A 109 0.28 -1.65 -14.49
C THR A 109 0.07 -0.48 -13.52
N ALA A 110 1.14 0.00 -12.88
CA ALA A 110 1.09 1.21 -12.04
C ALA A 110 0.75 2.47 -12.86
N ALA A 111 1.35 2.65 -14.05
CA ALA A 111 1.05 3.77 -14.93
C ALA A 111 -0.43 3.75 -15.40
N THR A 112 -0.96 2.57 -15.73
CA THR A 112 -2.38 2.41 -16.11
C THR A 112 -3.31 2.73 -14.94
N ALA A 113 -2.97 2.30 -13.72
CA ALA A 113 -3.74 2.63 -12.53
C ALA A 113 -3.72 4.13 -12.21
N ILE A 114 -2.57 4.80 -12.35
CA ILE A 114 -2.44 6.26 -12.16
C ILE A 114 -3.28 7.01 -13.21
N ALA A 115 -3.25 6.59 -14.48
CA ALA A 115 -4.07 7.19 -15.52
C ALA A 115 -5.58 7.02 -15.24
N ALA A 116 -6.02 5.85 -14.77
CA ALA A 116 -7.40 5.62 -14.37
C ALA A 116 -7.82 6.50 -13.17
N LEU A 117 -6.95 6.66 -12.17
CA LEU A 117 -7.20 7.56 -11.03
C LEU A 117 -7.27 9.03 -11.47
N ALA A 118 -6.41 9.46 -12.40
CA ALA A 118 -6.46 10.81 -12.97
C ALA A 118 -7.79 11.06 -13.71
N ILE A 119 -8.29 10.08 -14.47
CA ILE A 119 -9.61 10.17 -15.14
C ILE A 119 -10.73 10.29 -14.10
N ILE A 120 -10.68 9.52 -13.01
CA ILE A 120 -11.67 9.60 -11.91
C ILE A 120 -11.63 10.98 -11.24
N ILE A 121 -10.44 11.52 -10.98
CA ILE A 121 -10.26 12.86 -10.39
C ILE A 121 -10.78 13.94 -11.35
N ILE A 122 -10.48 13.85 -12.64
CA ILE A 122 -10.99 14.77 -13.67
C ILE A 122 -12.51 14.66 -13.76
N ALA A 123 -13.08 13.45 -13.78
CA ALA A 123 -14.53 13.23 -13.79
C ALA A 123 -15.19 13.78 -12.52
N ALA A 124 -14.58 13.59 -11.35
CA ALA A 124 -15.05 14.15 -10.09
C ALA A 124 -14.94 15.68 -10.07
N ALA A 125 -13.86 16.25 -10.61
CA ALA A 125 -13.67 17.69 -10.75
C ALA A 125 -14.65 18.30 -11.76
N VAL A 126 -14.92 17.63 -12.88
CA VAL A 126 -15.94 18.02 -13.87
C VAL A 126 -17.33 17.88 -13.26
N TYR A 127 -17.61 16.81 -12.52
CA TYR A 127 -18.87 16.64 -11.79
C TYR A 127 -19.05 17.73 -10.75
N HIS A 128 -18.01 18.04 -9.96
CA HIS A 128 -18.03 19.09 -8.96
C HIS A 128 -18.15 20.48 -9.60
N ARG A 129 -17.44 20.75 -10.70
CA ARG A 129 -17.59 21.97 -11.50
C ARG A 129 -18.97 22.07 -12.12
N LYS A 130 -19.56 20.98 -12.62
CA LYS A 130 -20.91 20.95 -13.18
C LYS A 130 -21.99 21.02 -12.10
N LYS A 131 -21.72 20.55 -10.89
CA LYS A 131 -22.58 20.71 -9.71
C LYS A 131 -22.50 22.14 -9.19
N MET A 132 -21.31 22.71 -9.11
CA MET A 132 -21.06 24.11 -8.75
C MET A 132 -21.48 25.09 -9.84
N SER A 133 -21.44 24.70 -11.12
CA SER A 133 -21.96 25.46 -12.26
C SER A 133 -23.46 25.22 -12.43
N ARG A 134 -24.03 24.06 -12.09
CA ARG A 134 -25.49 23.96 -11.94
C ARG A 134 -25.96 24.81 -10.77
N ALA A 135 -25.22 24.87 -9.66
CA ALA A 135 -25.53 25.77 -8.55
C ALA A 135 -25.29 27.24 -8.93
N ARG A 136 -24.20 27.59 -9.63
CA ARG A 136 -23.90 28.95 -10.08
C ARG A 136 -24.77 29.40 -11.26
N ASN A 137 -25.05 28.55 -12.23
CA ASN A 137 -25.98 28.81 -13.34
C ASN A 137 -27.43 28.75 -12.86
N LEU A 138 -27.78 27.96 -11.83
CA LEU A 138 -29.06 28.17 -11.13
C LEU A 138 -29.01 29.53 -10.44
N MET A 139 -27.92 29.93 -9.77
CA MET A 139 -27.84 31.22 -9.08
C MET A 139 -27.69 32.43 -10.03
N GLU A 140 -27.18 32.25 -11.24
CA GLU A 140 -27.05 33.24 -12.32
C GLU A 140 -28.32 33.27 -13.15
N GLU A 141 -28.96 32.14 -13.48
CA GLU A 141 -30.33 32.16 -14.00
C GLU A 141 -31.29 32.68 -12.93
N ASP A 142 -31.10 32.37 -11.66
CA ASP A 142 -31.91 32.88 -10.56
C ASP A 142 -31.57 34.34 -10.31
N ARG A 143 -30.32 34.80 -10.50
CA ARG A 143 -29.96 36.24 -10.45
C ARG A 143 -30.50 37.01 -11.64
N GLU A 144 -30.35 36.51 -12.86
CA GLU A 144 -30.91 37.09 -14.08
C GLU A 144 -32.44 37.06 -14.01
N LYS A 145 -33.05 35.99 -13.50
CA LYS A 145 -34.49 35.95 -13.23
C LYS A 145 -34.85 36.91 -12.10
N ILE A 146 -34.06 37.03 -11.03
CA ILE A 146 -34.30 38.00 -9.94
C ILE A 146 -34.18 39.43 -10.47
N GLU A 147 -33.21 39.73 -11.32
CA GLU A 147 -32.98 41.04 -11.92
C GLU A 147 -34.06 41.37 -12.97
N MET A 148 -34.41 40.40 -13.82
CA MET A 148 -35.55 40.46 -14.74
C MET A 148 -36.87 40.61 -13.99
N TYR A 149 -37.09 39.89 -12.89
CA TYR A 149 -38.27 40.03 -12.04
C TYR A 149 -38.26 41.33 -11.23
N THR A 150 -37.10 41.90 -10.93
CA THR A 150 -36.96 43.20 -10.27
C THR A 150 -37.28 44.34 -11.25
N GLN A 151 -36.76 44.29 -12.47
CA GLN A 151 -37.13 45.22 -13.56
C GLN A 151 -38.59 45.07 -14.00
N GLN A 152 -39.10 43.84 -14.07
CA GLN A 152 -40.53 43.58 -14.27
C GLN A 152 -41.35 44.07 -13.07
N MET A 153 -40.84 43.96 -11.84
CA MET A 153 -41.51 44.58 -10.69
C MET A 153 -41.52 46.10 -10.81
N GLU A 154 -40.43 46.78 -11.14
CA GLU A 154 -40.41 48.24 -11.30
C GLU A 154 -41.35 48.70 -12.44
N SER A 155 -41.39 47.98 -13.57
CA SER A 155 -42.32 48.26 -14.67
C SER A 155 -43.78 47.82 -14.40
N MET A 156 -44.02 46.79 -13.59
CA MET A 156 -45.36 46.37 -13.16
C MET A 156 -45.89 47.18 -11.98
N ALA A 157 -45.03 47.77 -11.15
CA ALA A 157 -45.42 48.76 -10.15
C ALA A 157 -46.01 50.01 -10.82
N ALA A 158 -45.63 50.26 -12.08
CA ALA A 158 -46.24 51.26 -12.94
C ALA A 158 -47.52 50.80 -13.68
N SER A 159 -47.94 49.51 -13.63
CA SER A 159 -49.01 48.96 -14.49
C SER A 159 -50.07 48.05 -13.82
N GLY A 160 -49.87 47.59 -12.58
CA GLY A 160 -50.99 47.39 -11.63
C GLY A 160 -51.97 46.21 -11.78
N LYS A 161 -51.70 45.06 -12.45
CA LYS A 161 -52.72 43.97 -12.47
C LYS A 161 -52.36 42.47 -12.44
N ASP A 162 -51.10 42.01 -12.35
CA ASP A 162 -50.83 40.55 -12.49
C ASP A 162 -49.91 39.87 -11.43
N ARG A 163 -49.64 40.50 -10.29
CA ARG A 163 -48.65 40.00 -9.30
C ARG A 163 -49.14 38.91 -8.34
N ASP A 164 -50.44 38.79 -8.08
CA ASP A 164 -50.93 37.93 -6.99
C ASP A 164 -50.82 36.43 -7.26
N LYS A 165 -50.91 36.00 -8.53
CA LYS A 165 -50.92 34.56 -8.89
C LYS A 165 -49.54 33.92 -8.80
N GLU A 166 -48.48 34.63 -9.20
CA GLU A 166 -47.11 34.11 -9.17
C GLU A 166 -46.52 34.09 -7.77
N ILE A 167 -46.77 35.14 -6.97
CA ILE A 167 -46.39 35.19 -5.56
C ILE A 167 -47.02 34.01 -4.79
N LYS A 168 -48.27 33.65 -5.13
CA LYS A 168 -48.98 32.51 -4.52
C LYS A 168 -48.38 31.16 -4.92
N LYS A 169 -47.92 31.00 -6.17
CA LYS A 169 -47.26 29.76 -6.65
C LYS A 169 -45.89 29.54 -6.02
N LEU A 170 -45.09 30.59 -5.87
CA LEU A 170 -43.74 30.50 -5.29
C LEU A 170 -43.79 30.25 -3.78
N LYS A 171 -44.70 30.91 -3.05
CA LYS A 171 -44.96 30.62 -1.63
C LYS A 171 -45.39 29.16 -1.43
N LYS A 172 -46.26 28.63 -2.31
CA LYS A 172 -46.71 27.24 -2.25
C LYS A 172 -45.57 26.22 -2.44
N LYS A 173 -44.63 26.45 -3.38
CA LYS A 173 -43.46 25.57 -3.56
C LYS A 173 -42.50 25.56 -2.37
N ILE A 174 -42.26 26.71 -1.74
CA ILE A 174 -41.42 26.82 -0.54
C ILE A 174 -42.10 26.11 0.64
N GLU A 175 -43.41 26.25 0.76
CA GLU A 175 -44.21 25.56 1.76
C GLU A 175 -44.22 24.05 1.54
N ASP A 176 -44.34 23.58 0.29
CA ASP A 176 -44.32 22.15 -0.06
C ASP A 176 -42.97 21.49 0.27
N ILE A 177 -41.84 22.17 0.04
CA ILE A 177 -40.50 21.67 0.39
C ILE A 177 -40.34 21.60 1.92
N ARG A 178 -40.68 22.68 2.62
CA ARG A 178 -40.62 22.72 4.09
C ARG A 178 -41.56 21.71 4.74
N LYS A 179 -42.74 21.49 4.15
CA LYS A 179 -43.70 20.48 4.59
C LYS A 179 -43.17 19.07 4.35
N ASN A 180 -42.53 18.81 3.21
CA ASN A 180 -41.94 17.49 2.91
C ASN A 180 -40.74 17.15 3.82
N GLU A 181 -39.90 18.13 4.13
CA GLU A 181 -38.83 17.98 5.13
C GLU A 181 -39.41 17.77 6.54
N ALA A 182 -40.39 18.57 6.95
CA ALA A 182 -41.08 18.40 8.23
C ALA A 182 -41.84 17.05 8.33
N GLU A 183 -42.39 16.55 7.22
CA GLU A 183 -43.10 15.29 7.13
C GLU A 183 -42.14 14.09 7.21
N THR A 184 -40.98 14.17 6.57
CA THR A 184 -39.91 13.16 6.64
C THR A 184 -39.34 13.08 8.06
N VAL A 185 -39.08 14.22 8.70
CA VAL A 185 -38.61 14.28 10.09
C VAL A 185 -39.69 13.79 11.06
N SER A 186 -40.95 14.19 10.85
CA SER A 186 -42.09 13.74 11.66
C SER A 186 -42.30 12.23 11.55
N ARG A 187 -42.17 11.66 10.34
CA ARG A 187 -42.21 10.22 10.11
C ARG A 187 -41.06 9.53 10.83
N GLY A 188 -39.83 10.02 10.71
CA GLY A 188 -38.66 9.49 11.42
C GLY A 188 -38.83 9.52 12.94
N LYS A 189 -39.36 10.61 13.50
CA LYS A 189 -39.67 10.75 14.92
C LYS A 189 -40.74 9.76 15.38
N ARG A 190 -41.80 9.54 14.59
CA ARG A 190 -42.83 8.54 14.87
C ARG A 190 -42.25 7.12 14.88
N LEU A 191 -41.40 6.81 13.91
CA LEU A 191 -40.73 5.51 13.81
C LEU A 191 -39.78 5.26 14.99
N HIS A 192 -39.05 6.29 15.44
CA HIS A 192 -38.24 6.22 16.66
C HIS A 192 -39.10 5.93 17.90
N LYS A 193 -40.24 6.62 18.03
CA LYS A 193 -41.18 6.36 19.14
C LYS A 193 -41.74 4.93 19.08
N GLU A 194 -42.12 4.46 17.90
CA GLU A 194 -42.65 3.10 17.70
C GLU A 194 -41.67 2.02 18.19
N ILE A 195 -40.38 2.13 17.86
CA ILE A 195 -39.38 1.15 18.30
C ILE A 195 -39.00 1.30 19.78
N ALA A 196 -39.07 2.52 20.33
CA ALA A 196 -38.88 2.80 21.75
C ALA A 196 -40.03 2.21 22.60
N ASP A 197 -41.25 2.26 22.08
CA ASP A 197 -42.46 1.71 22.72
C ASP A 197 -42.58 0.17 22.55
N GLY A 198 -41.53 -0.49 22.03
CA GLY A 198 -41.44 -1.95 21.94
C GLY A 198 -41.72 -2.54 20.55
N GLY A 199 -41.89 -1.70 19.51
CA GLY A 199 -42.12 -2.11 18.13
C GLY A 199 -40.92 -2.78 17.43
N THR A 200 -41.12 -3.21 16.18
CA THR A 200 -40.12 -3.87 15.33
C THR A 200 -40.14 -3.33 13.89
N THR A 201 -39.05 -3.52 13.16
CA THR A 201 -38.91 -3.03 11.78
C THR A 201 -39.47 -3.98 10.73
N ILE A 202 -40.21 -5.04 11.11
CA ILE A 202 -40.69 -6.07 10.17
C ILE A 202 -41.59 -5.47 9.08
N LYS A 203 -42.36 -4.43 9.42
CA LYS A 203 -43.29 -3.75 8.50
C LYS A 203 -42.68 -2.53 7.81
N TRP A 204 -41.40 -2.23 8.07
CA TRP A 204 -40.77 -1.02 7.56
C TRP A 204 -40.41 -1.16 6.08
N SER A 205 -40.78 -0.14 5.31
CA SER A 205 -40.32 0.05 3.93
C SER A 205 -38.93 0.68 3.91
N LYS A 206 -38.30 0.74 2.72
CA LYS A 206 -37.02 1.44 2.54
C LYS A 206 -37.10 2.91 2.99
N ASP A 207 -38.20 3.58 2.68
CA ASP A 207 -38.43 4.99 3.04
C ASP A 207 -38.56 5.19 4.55
N ASP A 208 -39.02 4.18 5.29
CA ASP A 208 -39.07 4.24 6.76
C ASP A 208 -37.66 4.22 7.35
N PHE A 209 -36.77 3.37 6.81
CA PHE A 209 -35.37 3.38 7.22
C PHE A 209 -34.70 4.72 6.89
N GLU A 210 -34.94 5.27 5.69
CA GLU A 210 -34.38 6.58 5.30
C GLU A 210 -34.91 7.72 6.19
N ALA A 211 -36.22 7.76 6.47
CA ALA A 211 -36.84 8.75 7.35
C ALA A 211 -36.29 8.67 8.79
N PHE A 212 -36.06 7.45 9.32
CA PHE A 212 -35.44 7.27 10.63
C PHE A 212 -34.00 7.77 10.66
N ILE A 213 -33.20 7.47 9.63
CA ILE A 213 -31.80 7.94 9.55
C ILE A 213 -31.74 9.47 9.47
N GLU A 214 -32.64 10.09 8.72
CA GLU A 214 -32.69 11.56 8.63
C GLU A 214 -33.07 12.19 9.98
N TYR A 215 -34.06 11.62 10.68
CA TYR A 215 -34.35 12.01 12.06
C TYR A 215 -33.14 11.83 12.98
N PHE A 216 -32.40 10.73 12.87
CA PHE A 216 -31.19 10.49 13.66
C PHE A 216 -30.10 11.54 13.41
N ARG A 217 -29.90 11.96 12.15
CA ARG A 217 -28.93 13.00 11.80
C ARG A 217 -29.30 14.38 12.34
N ILE A 218 -30.58 14.65 12.51
CA ILE A 218 -31.07 15.94 13.00
C ILE A 218 -31.07 15.95 14.54
N GLU A 219 -31.71 14.97 15.17
CA GLU A 219 -31.88 14.93 16.63
C GLU A 219 -30.58 14.56 17.35
N TYR A 220 -29.75 13.70 16.75
CA TYR A 220 -28.48 13.23 17.32
C TYR A 220 -27.29 13.69 16.48
N ALA A 221 -27.32 14.93 15.96
CA ALA A 221 -26.35 15.46 15.00
C ALA A 221 -24.88 15.23 15.37
N GLU A 222 -24.47 15.53 16.60
CA GLU A 222 -23.09 15.32 17.05
C GLU A 222 -22.69 13.83 17.01
N LYS A 223 -23.57 12.96 17.53
CA LYS A 223 -23.31 11.52 17.53
C LYS A 223 -23.37 10.92 16.12
N ALA A 224 -24.26 11.43 15.26
CA ALA A 224 -24.38 11.02 13.87
C ALA A 224 -23.13 11.40 13.08
N LYS A 225 -22.61 12.61 13.28
CA LYS A 225 -21.36 13.07 12.67
C LYS A 225 -20.17 12.24 13.13
N GLU A 226 -20.07 11.94 14.42
CA GLU A 226 -19.02 11.07 14.98
C GLU A 226 -19.11 9.64 14.42
N ALA A 227 -20.31 9.09 14.33
CA ALA A 227 -20.55 7.78 13.72
C ALA A 227 -20.15 7.78 12.24
N GLU A 228 -20.65 8.72 11.44
CA GLU A 228 -20.34 8.78 10.00
C GLU A 228 -18.87 9.12 9.71
N SER A 229 -18.16 9.80 10.61
CA SER A 229 -16.71 10.04 10.45
C SER A 229 -15.88 8.79 10.79
N ARG A 230 -16.26 8.05 11.83
CA ARG A 230 -15.55 6.85 12.29
C ARG A 230 -15.75 5.65 11.36
N TYR A 231 -16.91 5.56 10.71
CA TYR A 231 -17.23 4.42 9.85
C TYR A 231 -17.13 4.81 8.36
N GLY A 232 -16.70 3.87 7.51
CA GLY A 232 -16.69 4.06 6.05
C GLY A 232 -18.10 4.10 5.44
N LYS A 233 -18.21 3.86 4.13
CA LYS A 233 -19.53 3.73 3.48
C LYS A 233 -20.27 2.51 4.03
N LEU A 234 -21.29 2.75 4.86
CA LEU A 234 -22.14 1.70 5.46
C LEU A 234 -23.36 1.39 4.58
N THR A 235 -23.83 0.15 4.65
CA THR A 235 -25.16 -0.21 4.12
C THR A 235 -26.26 0.35 5.02
N THR A 236 -27.48 0.57 4.49
CA THR A 236 -28.62 1.11 5.26
C THR A 236 -28.89 0.32 6.54
N ASN A 237 -28.84 -1.02 6.50
CA ASN A 237 -29.02 -1.86 7.69
C ASN A 237 -27.89 -1.71 8.72
N SER A 238 -26.64 -1.53 8.26
CA SER A 238 -25.50 -1.34 9.18
C SER A 238 -25.52 0.05 9.81
N LEU A 239 -25.92 1.07 9.04
CA LEU A 239 -26.12 2.43 9.52
C LEU A 239 -27.27 2.50 10.52
N PHE A 240 -28.37 1.79 10.26
CA PHE A 240 -29.49 1.67 11.19
C PHE A 240 -29.10 0.95 12.49
N ALA A 241 -28.38 -0.17 12.41
CA ALA A 241 -27.87 -0.83 13.62
C ALA A 241 -26.94 0.09 14.42
N LEU A 242 -26.07 0.83 13.73
CA LEU A 242 -25.15 1.79 14.36
C LEU A 242 -25.91 2.92 15.04
N SER A 243 -26.94 3.49 14.41
CA SER A 243 -27.73 4.57 15.02
C SER A 243 -28.46 4.08 16.28
N LEU A 244 -29.03 2.87 16.28
CA LEU A 244 -29.63 2.28 17.49
C LEU A 244 -28.62 2.13 18.64
N ILE A 245 -27.41 1.63 18.35
CA ILE A 245 -26.32 1.53 19.34
C ILE A 245 -25.93 2.91 19.87
N THR A 246 -25.84 3.89 18.97
CA THR A 246 -25.41 5.26 19.27
C THR A 246 -26.44 6.02 20.12
N ILE A 247 -27.72 5.77 19.87
CA ILE A 247 -28.84 6.28 20.66
C ILE A 247 -28.82 5.65 22.06
N GLY A 248 -28.43 4.38 22.19
CA GLY A 248 -28.25 3.69 23.47
C GLY A 248 -29.23 2.55 23.72
N PHE A 249 -29.87 2.00 22.68
CA PHE A 249 -30.73 0.82 22.82
C PHE A 249 -29.92 -0.39 23.30
N SER A 250 -30.51 -1.19 24.20
CA SER A 250 -29.86 -2.41 24.70
C SER A 250 -29.76 -3.49 23.62
N ASP A 251 -28.87 -4.47 23.79
CA ASP A 251 -28.74 -5.59 22.85
C ASP A 251 -30.04 -6.37 22.67
N LYS A 252 -30.86 -6.47 23.73
CA LYS A 252 -32.18 -7.11 23.66
C LYS A 252 -33.16 -6.26 22.85
N ASP A 253 -33.13 -4.94 23.03
CA ASP A 253 -33.96 -4.03 22.26
C ASP A 253 -33.55 -4.03 20.78
N ILE A 254 -32.25 -3.99 20.47
CA ILE A 254 -31.78 -4.02 19.08
C ILE A 254 -32.15 -5.34 18.40
N GLN A 255 -32.05 -6.48 19.09
CA GLN A 255 -32.50 -7.77 18.58
C GLN A 255 -34.00 -7.76 18.26
N ARG A 256 -34.82 -7.25 19.18
CA ARG A 256 -36.28 -7.11 18.98
C ARG A 256 -36.58 -6.18 17.82
N ILE A 257 -36.04 -4.96 17.85
CA ILE A 257 -36.30 -3.89 16.89
C ILE A 257 -35.95 -4.37 15.49
N MET A 258 -34.75 -4.93 15.29
CA MET A 258 -34.31 -5.40 13.98
C MET A 258 -34.84 -6.79 13.60
N ALA A 259 -35.59 -7.46 14.49
CA ALA A 259 -36.03 -8.84 14.33
C ALA A 259 -34.88 -9.82 13.98
N VAL A 260 -33.75 -9.68 14.69
CA VAL A 260 -32.55 -10.50 14.47
C VAL A 260 -32.23 -11.35 15.69
N THR A 261 -31.61 -12.51 15.44
CA THR A 261 -31.13 -13.38 16.52
C THR A 261 -29.93 -12.76 17.24
N PRO A 262 -29.62 -13.18 18.49
CA PRO A 262 -28.42 -12.74 19.20
C PRO A 262 -27.11 -12.95 18.39
N GLY A 263 -27.02 -14.07 17.66
CA GLY A 263 -25.88 -14.38 16.80
C GLY A 263 -25.76 -13.45 15.59
N ALA A 264 -26.89 -13.08 14.99
CA ALA A 264 -26.92 -12.11 13.90
C ALA A 264 -26.50 -10.70 14.39
N LEU A 265 -27.00 -10.26 15.57
CA LEU A 265 -26.57 -8.99 16.16
C LEU A 265 -25.06 -8.99 16.46
N ARG A 266 -24.52 -10.09 17.00
CA ARG A 266 -23.07 -10.23 17.24
C ARG A 266 -22.28 -10.08 15.94
N THR A 267 -22.76 -10.66 14.84
CA THR A 267 -22.13 -10.56 13.53
C THR A 267 -22.17 -9.13 12.99
N ILE A 268 -23.29 -8.42 13.15
CA ILE A 268 -23.44 -7.01 12.76
C ILE A 268 -22.44 -6.14 13.54
N LYS A 269 -22.37 -6.29 14.87
CA LYS A 269 -21.42 -5.56 15.72
C LYS A 269 -19.96 -5.84 15.35
N TYR A 270 -19.63 -7.11 15.08
CA TYR A 270 -18.29 -7.50 14.63
C TYR A 270 -17.91 -6.84 13.30
N ARG A 271 -18.82 -6.83 12.32
CA ARG A 271 -18.61 -6.18 11.02
C ARG A 271 -18.43 -4.67 11.17
N LEU A 272 -19.25 -4.02 12.00
CA LEU A 272 -19.09 -2.61 12.33
C LEU A 272 -17.69 -2.37 12.90
N LYS A 273 -17.24 -3.13 13.90
CA LYS A 273 -15.90 -2.99 14.49
C LYS A 273 -14.77 -3.11 13.46
N LYS A 274 -14.89 -4.00 12.46
CA LYS A 274 -13.90 -4.14 11.38
C LYS A 274 -13.91 -2.97 10.39
N GLN A 275 -15.03 -2.27 10.25
CA GLN A 275 -15.22 -1.15 9.33
C GLN A 275 -14.88 0.23 9.93
N ILE A 276 -14.38 0.26 11.17
CA ILE A 276 -13.83 1.47 11.77
C ILE A 276 -12.66 1.93 10.90
N LYS A 277 -12.75 3.14 10.35
CA LYS A 277 -11.59 3.80 9.76
C LYS A 277 -10.60 4.02 10.91
N MET A 278 -9.41 3.42 10.81
CA MET A 278 -8.31 3.83 11.68
C MET A 278 -8.02 5.30 11.33
N VAL A 279 -8.40 6.18 12.24
CA VAL A 279 -7.95 7.57 12.24
C VAL A 279 -6.47 7.49 12.60
N ASN A 280 -5.60 7.60 11.58
CA ASN A 280 -4.22 8.01 11.79
C ASN A 280 -4.19 9.50 12.07
#